data_AF-A0A662A4N6-F1
#
_entry.id   AF-A0A662A4N6-F1
#
_cell.length_a   1.000
_cell.length_b   1.000
_cell.length_c   1.000
_cell.angle_alpha   90.00
_cell.angle_beta   90.00
_cell.angle_gamma   90.00
#
_symmetry.space_group_name_H-M   'P 1'
#
loop_
_entity.id
_entity.type
_entity.pdbx_description
1 polymer ?
#
loop_
_entity_poly.entity_id
_entity_poly.type
_entity_poly.pdbx_seq_one_letter_code
_entity_poly.pdbx_strand_id
1 'polypeptide(L)'
;MKKLLLSTFILLVFVSGSFSQSKYKYQKFQEEKGVIFYYKYSHSNFLNKKSPLRLILKIENTNAYNTKVNFVVDYYWKAMISANSEKPRTCCVKANKSIKGRYHKLHFEPSEYTNEQVLSDDFFIELSGIEITKVDDCIKNK
;
A
#
# COMPACT_ATOMS: atom_id res chain seq x y z
N MET A 1 -43.37 23.99 31.54
CA MET A 1 -43.63 22.55 31.34
C MET A 1 -43.40 22.19 29.88
N LYS A 2 -42.51 21.22 29.68
CA LYS A 2 -42.18 20.43 28.47
C LYS A 2 -42.95 20.74 27.18
N LYS A 3 -42.23 21.21 26.15
CA LYS A 3 -42.49 20.84 24.75
C LYS A 3 -41.19 20.30 24.16
N LEU A 4 -41.03 18.99 24.32
CA LEU A 4 -40.06 18.13 23.65
C LEU A 4 -40.23 18.28 22.12
N LEU A 5 -39.18 18.62 21.39
CA LEU A 5 -38.31 17.67 20.69
C LEU A 5 -39.10 16.73 19.77
N LEU A 6 -39.47 17.19 18.58
CA LEU A 6 -39.99 16.31 17.54
C LEU A 6 -39.86 16.91 16.12
N SER A 7 -38.64 17.22 15.65
CA SER A 7 -38.41 17.40 14.21
C SER A 7 -36.93 17.41 13.84
N THR A 8 -36.22 16.31 14.11
CA THR A 8 -34.86 16.10 13.57
C THR A 8 -34.52 14.61 13.58
N PHE A 9 -35.36 13.79 12.96
CA PHE A 9 -35.11 12.36 12.83
C PHE A 9 -35.40 11.87 11.41
N ILE A 10 -34.97 12.60 10.38
CA ILE A 10 -34.97 12.12 8.99
C ILE A 10 -33.79 12.74 8.25
N LEU A 11 -32.56 12.27 8.49
CA LEU A 11 -31.47 12.35 7.49
C LEU A 11 -30.23 11.51 7.89
N LEU A 12 -30.38 10.23 8.19
CA LEU A 12 -29.23 9.35 8.47
C LEU A 12 -29.43 7.93 7.92
N VAL A 13 -29.97 7.84 6.71
CA VAL A 13 -29.99 6.60 5.93
C VAL A 13 -29.38 6.91 4.57
N PHE A 14 -28.45 6.05 4.13
CA PHE A 14 -27.63 6.11 2.91
C PHE A 14 -26.24 6.76 3.00
N VAL A 15 -25.40 6.24 3.89
CA VAL A 15 -23.97 6.05 3.54
C VAL A 15 -23.60 4.58 3.77
N SER A 16 -24.33 3.68 3.11
CA SER A 16 -23.96 2.26 3.06
C SER A 16 -23.41 1.92 1.68
N GLY A 17 -22.11 1.68 1.63
CA GLY A 17 -21.50 0.82 0.61
C GLY A 17 -20.85 1.51 -0.58
N SER A 18 -19.65 2.05 -0.41
CA SER A 18 -18.70 2.25 -1.53
C SER A 18 -17.24 1.92 -1.18
N PHE A 19 -17.00 1.15 -0.11
CA PHE A 19 -15.66 0.96 0.45
C PHE A 19 -14.91 -0.30 -0.02
N SER A 20 -15.26 -0.95 -1.13
CA SER A 20 -14.58 -2.20 -1.55
C SER A 20 -13.70 -2.09 -2.81
N GLN A 21 -13.74 -0.98 -3.56
CA GLN A 21 -12.96 -0.86 -4.81
C GLN A 21 -11.66 -0.04 -4.69
N SER A 22 -11.43 0.70 -3.61
CA SER A 22 -10.22 1.53 -3.48
C SER A 22 -8.97 0.66 -3.47
N LYS A 23 -9.02 -0.52 -2.84
CA LYS A 23 -7.88 -1.43 -2.64
C LYS A 23 -7.26 -1.95 -3.94
N TYR A 24 -7.98 -1.91 -5.07
CA TYR A 24 -7.47 -2.32 -6.38
C TYR A 24 -6.83 -1.16 -7.19
N LYS A 25 -6.98 0.09 -6.73
CA LYS A 25 -6.32 1.27 -7.28
C LYS A 25 -5.13 1.64 -6.41
N TYR A 26 -4.15 2.33 -6.98
CA TYR A 26 -3.02 2.82 -6.20
C TYR A 26 -3.49 3.88 -5.21
N GLN A 27 -3.19 3.66 -3.93
CA GLN A 27 -3.43 4.58 -2.85
C GLN A 27 -2.09 5.04 -2.29
N LYS A 28 -1.94 6.35 -2.07
CA LYS A 28 -0.80 6.90 -1.33
C LYS A 28 -0.94 6.49 0.12
N PHE A 29 0.14 6.01 0.74
CA PHE A 29 0.08 5.59 2.15
C PHE A 29 1.25 6.07 3.00
N GLN A 30 2.38 6.43 2.39
CA GLN A 30 3.51 6.99 3.12
C GLN A 30 4.31 7.94 2.22
N GLU A 31 4.92 8.95 2.82
CA GLU A 31 5.83 9.89 2.16
C GLU A 31 6.96 10.25 3.12
N GLU A 32 8.19 10.19 2.63
CA GLU A 32 9.37 10.55 3.41
C GLU A 32 10.49 11.06 2.48
N LYS A 33 11.15 12.16 2.83
CA LYS A 33 12.34 12.69 2.12
C LYS A 33 12.16 12.78 0.59
N GLY A 34 10.99 13.25 0.13
CA GLY A 34 10.68 13.38 -1.29
C GLY A 34 10.49 12.04 -2.01
N VAL A 35 10.19 10.97 -1.27
CA VAL A 35 9.81 9.67 -1.81
C VAL A 35 8.39 9.34 -1.36
N ILE A 36 7.50 9.10 -2.31
CA ILE A 36 6.10 8.78 -2.07
C ILE A 36 5.86 7.30 -2.36
N PHE A 37 5.25 6.60 -1.41
CA PHE A 37 4.89 5.20 -1.52
C PHE A 37 3.39 5.08 -1.77
N TYR A 38 3.06 4.28 -2.78
CA TYR A 38 1.71 3.89 -3.13
C TYR A 38 1.58 2.38 -3.11
N TYR A 39 0.39 1.89 -2.81
CA TYR A 39 0.10 0.46 -2.88
C TYR A 39 -1.24 0.18 -3.54
N LYS A 40 -1.37 -1.04 -4.07
CA LYS A 40 -2.65 -1.64 -4.45
C LYS A 40 -2.59 -3.15 -4.30
N TYR A 41 -3.75 -3.78 -4.24
CA TYR A 41 -3.89 -5.23 -4.36
C TYR A 41 -4.30 -5.61 -5.78
N SER A 42 -3.87 -6.80 -6.19
CA SER A 42 -4.25 -7.39 -7.47
C SER A 42 -4.13 -8.91 -7.36
N HIS A 43 -4.98 -9.64 -8.05
CA HIS A 43 -4.83 -11.09 -8.17
C HIS A 43 -3.47 -11.47 -8.78
N SER A 44 -2.83 -12.49 -8.22
CA SER A 44 -1.55 -13.03 -8.70
C SER A 44 -1.65 -13.53 -10.14
N ASN A 45 -2.80 -14.13 -10.50
CA ASN A 45 -3.17 -14.49 -11.86
C ASN A 45 -4.32 -13.59 -12.35
N PHE A 46 -4.05 -12.81 -13.39
CA PHE A 46 -5.02 -11.87 -13.97
C PHE A 46 -6.28 -12.56 -14.55
N LEU A 47 -6.15 -13.79 -15.04
CA LEU A 47 -7.26 -14.56 -15.61
C LEU A 47 -8.08 -15.28 -14.53
N ASN A 48 -7.51 -15.48 -13.33
CA ASN A 48 -8.18 -16.17 -12.24
C ASN A 48 -8.46 -15.23 -11.06
N LYS A 49 -9.71 -14.75 -10.97
CA LYS A 49 -10.18 -13.90 -9.86
C LYS A 49 -10.25 -14.60 -8.49
N LYS A 50 -10.07 -15.93 -8.44
CA LYS A 50 -9.92 -16.66 -7.17
C LYS A 50 -8.46 -16.83 -6.76
N SER A 51 -7.51 -16.41 -7.60
CA SER A 51 -6.11 -16.51 -7.24
C SER A 51 -5.77 -15.57 -6.06
N PRO A 52 -4.73 -15.91 -5.27
CA PRO A 52 -4.32 -15.10 -4.13
C PRO A 52 -4.07 -13.64 -4.53
N LEU A 53 -4.49 -12.71 -3.70
CA LEU A 53 -4.14 -11.31 -3.82
C LEU A 53 -2.65 -11.13 -3.51
N ARG A 54 -2.02 -10.25 -4.27
CA ARG A 54 -0.68 -9.75 -4.02
C ARG A 54 -0.71 -8.25 -3.80
N LEU A 55 0.15 -7.78 -2.93
CA LEU A 55 0.49 -6.38 -2.76
C LEU A 55 1.40 -5.94 -3.91
N ILE A 56 1.10 -4.79 -4.50
CA ILE A 56 1.94 -4.15 -5.51
C ILE A 56 2.27 -2.75 -5.02
N LEU A 57 3.56 -2.48 -4.81
CA LEU A 57 4.04 -1.13 -4.49
C LEU A 57 4.40 -0.35 -5.76
N LYS A 58 4.14 0.96 -5.71
CA LYS A 58 4.71 1.97 -6.60
C LYS A 58 5.44 2.97 -5.72
N ILE A 59 6.67 3.31 -6.10
CA ILE A 59 7.51 4.28 -5.40
C ILE A 59 7.79 5.41 -6.37
N GLU A 60 7.58 6.65 -5.93
CA GLU A 60 7.78 7.86 -6.71
C GLU A 60 8.81 8.75 -6.02
N ASN A 61 9.84 9.16 -6.76
CA ASN A 61 10.86 10.07 -6.26
C ASN A 61 10.57 11.46 -6.83
N THR A 62 10.17 12.39 -5.97
CA THR A 62 9.90 13.79 -6.30
C THR A 62 11.14 14.67 -6.16
N ASN A 63 12.28 14.10 -5.75
CA ASN A 63 13.54 14.84 -5.69
C ASN A 63 14.13 15.09 -7.09
N ALA A 64 14.96 16.13 -7.18
CA ALA A 64 15.76 16.45 -8.36
C ALA A 64 17.01 15.56 -8.54
N TYR A 65 17.21 14.57 -7.66
CA TYR A 65 18.34 13.64 -7.68
C TYR A 65 17.87 12.19 -7.58
N ASN A 66 18.73 11.25 -7.99
CA ASN A 66 18.43 9.82 -7.90
C ASN A 66 18.49 9.36 -6.44
N THR A 67 17.60 8.43 -6.08
CA THR A 67 17.41 8.04 -4.69
C THR A 67 17.42 6.51 -4.56
N LYS A 68 18.25 5.99 -3.67
CA LYS A 68 18.21 4.60 -3.22
C LYS A 68 17.32 4.51 -1.99
N VAL A 69 16.38 3.57 -2.03
CA VAL A 69 15.39 3.32 -0.99
C VAL A 69 15.57 1.89 -0.48
N ASN A 70 15.73 1.72 0.82
CA ASN A 70 15.61 0.43 1.52
C ASN A 70 14.37 0.46 2.42
N PHE A 71 13.65 -0.65 2.53
CA PHE A 71 12.49 -0.78 3.43
C PHE A 71 12.12 -2.25 3.64
N VAL A 72 11.28 -2.51 4.64
CA VAL A 72 10.58 -3.79 4.87
C VAL A 72 9.07 -3.52 4.80
N VAL A 73 8.30 -4.47 4.26
CA VAL A 73 6.82 -4.40 4.32
C VAL A 73 6.36 -5.21 5.51
N ASP A 74 5.64 -4.56 6.43
CA ASP A 74 5.01 -5.22 7.56
C ASP A 74 3.51 -5.39 7.30
N TYR A 75 3.00 -6.58 7.59
CA TYR A 75 1.59 -6.93 7.49
C TYR A 75 0.97 -6.95 8.87
N TYR A 76 -0.10 -6.16 9.02
CA TYR A 76 -0.87 -6.10 10.25
C TYR A 76 -2.23 -6.75 10.05
N TRP A 77 -2.63 -7.53 11.05
CA TRP A 77 -3.96 -8.10 11.17
C TRP A 77 -4.53 -7.74 12.53
N LYS A 78 -5.68 -7.07 12.57
CA LYS A 78 -6.32 -6.60 13.82
C LYS A 78 -5.35 -5.81 14.70
N ALA A 79 -4.59 -4.91 14.08
CA ALA A 79 -3.58 -4.05 14.70
C ALA A 79 -2.39 -4.79 15.38
N MET A 80 -2.16 -6.06 15.08
CA MET A 80 -0.96 -6.79 15.50
C MET A 80 -0.07 -7.08 14.28
N ILE A 81 1.24 -6.86 14.42
CA ILE A 81 2.22 -7.32 13.43
C ILE A 81 2.10 -8.84 13.36
N SER A 82 1.77 -9.35 12.18
CA SER A 82 1.55 -10.77 11.99
C SER A 82 2.53 -11.38 10.99
N ALA A 83 3.09 -10.60 10.04
CA ALA A 83 4.15 -11.05 9.15
C ALA A 83 4.96 -9.86 8.57
N ASN A 84 6.08 -10.13 7.92
CA ASN A 84 6.85 -9.13 7.16
C ASN A 84 7.39 -9.69 5.84
N SER A 85 8.00 -8.85 5.00
CA SER A 85 8.51 -9.26 3.68
C SER A 85 9.76 -10.16 3.68
N GLU A 86 10.11 -10.80 4.81
CA GLU A 86 11.30 -11.61 5.13
C GLU A 86 12.66 -10.92 4.93
N LYS A 87 12.84 -10.19 3.82
CA LYS A 87 14.07 -9.48 3.46
C LYS A 87 13.76 -8.02 3.15
N PRO A 88 14.64 -7.09 3.56
CA PRO A 88 14.57 -5.72 3.09
C PRO A 88 14.58 -5.65 1.56
N ARG A 89 13.78 -4.75 1.01
CA ARG A 89 13.80 -4.41 -0.41
C ARG A 89 14.65 -3.18 -0.63
N THR A 90 15.55 -3.30 -1.59
CA THR A 90 16.39 -2.20 -2.06
C THR A 90 16.03 -1.88 -3.50
N CYS A 91 15.75 -0.62 -3.77
CA CYS A 91 15.50 -0.15 -5.13
C CYS A 91 16.07 1.26 -5.35
N CYS A 92 16.44 1.56 -6.59
CA CYS A 92 16.84 2.89 -7.00
C CYS A 92 15.74 3.53 -7.85
N VAL A 93 15.40 4.76 -7.53
CA VAL A 93 14.37 5.56 -8.20
C VAL A 93 15.01 6.83 -8.75
N LYS A 94 15.00 6.98 -10.08
CA LYS A 94 15.57 8.15 -10.73
C LYS A 94 14.83 9.44 -10.33
N ALA A 95 15.51 10.58 -10.39
CA ALA A 95 14.94 11.89 -10.14
C ALA A 95 13.63 12.11 -10.91
N ASN A 96 12.58 12.58 -10.23
CA ASN A 96 11.26 12.84 -10.81
C ASN A 96 10.65 11.64 -11.57
N LYS A 97 10.98 10.40 -11.18
CA LYS A 97 10.44 9.17 -11.78
C LYS A 97 9.74 8.31 -10.74
N SER A 98 8.96 7.34 -11.24
CA SER A 98 8.38 6.29 -10.43
C SER A 98 8.76 4.91 -10.94
N ILE A 99 8.85 3.96 -10.01
CA ILE A 99 9.03 2.53 -10.28
C ILE A 99 7.86 1.76 -9.68
N LYS A 100 7.51 0.62 -10.29
CA LYS A 100 6.42 -0.24 -9.79
C LYS A 100 6.59 -1.67 -10.27
N GLY A 101 5.94 -2.57 -9.56
CA GLY A 101 5.66 -3.91 -10.05
C GLY A 101 6.84 -4.89 -10.06
N ARG A 102 6.65 -6.02 -10.75
CA ARG A 102 7.53 -7.20 -10.72
C ARG A 102 8.97 -6.92 -11.10
N TYR A 103 9.22 -6.09 -12.12
CA TYR A 103 10.58 -5.80 -12.59
C TYR A 103 11.47 -5.17 -11.50
N HIS A 104 10.87 -4.41 -10.60
CA HIS A 104 11.56 -3.77 -9.48
C HIS A 104 11.42 -4.56 -8.18
N LYS A 105 10.95 -5.82 -8.23
CA LYS A 105 10.68 -6.68 -7.06
C LYS A 105 9.74 -6.02 -6.03
N LEU A 106 8.81 -5.20 -6.51
CA LEU A 106 7.80 -4.49 -5.71
C LEU A 106 6.46 -5.24 -5.66
N HIS A 107 6.49 -6.56 -5.80
CA HIS A 107 5.35 -7.45 -5.57
C HIS A 107 5.61 -8.24 -4.29
N PHE A 108 4.60 -8.34 -3.45
CA PHE A 108 4.67 -9.10 -2.22
C PHE A 108 3.42 -9.95 -2.08
N GLU A 109 3.60 -11.17 -1.62
CA GLU A 109 2.53 -12.14 -1.44
C GLU A 109 2.24 -12.23 0.06
N PRO A 110 1.08 -11.73 0.53
CA PRO A 110 0.61 -11.96 1.89
C PRO A 110 0.08 -13.39 2.00
N SER A 111 0.94 -14.40 1.78
CA SER A 111 0.55 -15.81 1.58
C SER A 111 -0.14 -16.44 2.79
N GLU A 112 0.02 -15.86 3.97
CA GLU A 112 -0.62 -16.31 5.21
C GLU A 112 -2.07 -15.83 5.37
N TYR A 113 -2.56 -14.99 4.46
CA TYR A 113 -3.88 -14.37 4.54
C TYR A 113 -4.77 -14.74 3.35
N THR A 114 -6.05 -14.97 3.61
CA THR A 114 -7.04 -15.15 2.54
C THR A 114 -7.33 -13.83 1.84
N ASN A 115 -7.92 -13.90 0.65
CA ASN A 115 -8.33 -12.70 -0.09
C ASN A 115 -9.31 -11.85 0.71
N GLU A 116 -10.21 -12.48 1.46
CA GLU A 116 -11.19 -11.81 2.32
C GLU A 116 -10.49 -11.04 3.45
N GLN A 117 -9.48 -11.64 4.08
CA GLN A 117 -8.69 -10.97 5.12
C GLN A 117 -7.96 -9.75 4.55
N VAL A 118 -7.24 -9.90 3.44
CA VAL A 118 -6.50 -8.81 2.78
C VAL A 118 -7.41 -7.63 2.40
N LEU A 119 -8.65 -7.92 1.99
CA LEU A 119 -9.61 -6.90 1.60
C LEU A 119 -10.35 -6.26 2.78
N SER A 120 -10.33 -6.85 3.97
CA SER A 120 -10.98 -6.29 5.17
C SER A 120 -10.23 -5.08 5.74
N ASP A 121 -10.93 -4.21 6.48
CA ASP A 121 -10.35 -3.00 7.08
C ASP A 121 -9.38 -3.33 8.24
N ASP A 122 -9.47 -4.54 8.80
CA ASP A 122 -8.55 -5.04 9.84
C ASP A 122 -7.15 -5.38 9.29
N PHE A 123 -7.02 -5.46 7.96
CA PHE A 123 -5.74 -5.70 7.28
C PHE A 123 -5.18 -4.41 6.69
N PHE A 124 -3.98 -4.04 7.16
CA PHE A 124 -3.23 -2.91 6.64
C PHE A 124 -1.74 -3.23 6.58
N ILE A 125 -1.01 -2.38 5.88
CA ILE A 125 0.44 -2.49 5.72
C ILE A 125 1.13 -1.23 6.22
N GLU A 126 2.36 -1.38 6.66
CA GLU A 126 3.28 -0.28 6.90
C GLU A 126 4.64 -0.60 6.27
N LEU A 127 5.44 0.44 6.04
CA LEU A 127 6.84 0.27 5.71
C LEU A 127 7.69 0.62 6.92
N SER A 128 8.54 -0.32 7.33
CA SER A 128 9.52 -0.12 8.39
C SER A 128 10.95 -0.12 7.83
N GLY A 129 11.89 0.37 8.65
CA GLY A 129 13.30 0.42 8.28
C GLY A 129 13.56 1.23 7.01
N ILE A 130 12.81 2.32 6.79
CA ILE A 130 12.93 3.15 5.60
C ILE A 130 14.27 3.90 5.64
N GLU A 131 15.14 3.59 4.69
CA GLU A 131 16.38 4.31 4.46
C GLU A 131 16.37 4.92 3.07
N ILE A 132 16.50 6.25 3.01
CA ILE A 132 16.46 7.02 1.77
C ILE A 132 17.78 7.76 1.65
N THR A 133 18.53 7.45 0.58
CA THR A 133 19.87 8.01 0.33
C THR A 133 19.96 8.55 -1.08
N LYS A 134 20.55 9.75 -1.24
CA LYS A 134 20.91 10.29 -2.55
C LYS A 134 22.01 9.43 -3.15
N VAL A 135 21.90 9.14 -4.44
CA VAL A 135 22.92 8.43 -5.22
C VAL A 135 23.16 9.15 -6.54
N ASP A 136 24.35 8.96 -7.11
CA ASP A 136 24.70 9.60 -8.39
C ASP A 136 23.98 8.93 -9.56
N ASP A 137 23.91 7.60 -9.59
CA ASP A 137 23.20 6.86 -10.64
C ASP A 137 22.49 5.60 -10.12
N CYS A 138 21.45 5.20 -10.83
CA CYS A 138 20.75 3.94 -10.64
C CYS A 138 21.38 2.84 -11.52
N ILE A 139 22.51 2.30 -11.06
CA ILE A 139 23.16 1.18 -11.73
C ILE A 139 22.28 -0.07 -11.59
N LYS A 140 21.92 -0.69 -12.71
CA LYS A 140 21.19 -1.97 -12.70
C LYS A 140 22.13 -3.06 -12.22
N ASN A 141 21.93 -3.57 -11.01
CA ASN A 141 22.54 -4.84 -10.62
C ASN A 141 21.93 -5.93 -11.51
N LYS A 142 22.77 -6.49 -12.39
CA LYS A 142 22.45 -7.55 -13.35
C LYS A 142 22.19 -8.86 -12.62
#